data_AF-A0A2J8LQK2-F1
#
_entry.id   AF-A0A2J8LQK2-F1
#
_cell.length_a   1.000
_cell.length_b   1.000
_cell.length_c   1.000
_cell.angle_alpha   90.00
_cell.angle_beta   90.00
_cell.angle_gamma   90.00
#
_symmetry.space_group_name_H-M   'P 1'
#
loop_
_entity.id
_entity.type
_entity.pdbx_description
1 polymer ?
#
loop_
_entity_poly.entity_id
_entity_poly.type
_entity_poly.pdbx_seq_one_letter_code
_entity_poly.pdbx_strand_id
1 'polypeptide(L)'
;IYDSVMLKHQCSCGDNSRHPEHAGRIQSIWSRLQERGLRSQCECLRGRKASLEELQSVHSERHVLLYGTNPLSRLKLDNGKLAGLLAQRMFVMLPCGGVGVDTDTIWNELHSSNAARWAAGSVTDLAFKVASRELKNGFAVVRPPGHHADHSTAMGFCFFNSVAIACRQLQQQSKASKILIVDWVVMIRIIADNISTPLITSRH
;
A
#
# COMPACT_ATOMS: atom_id res chain seq x y z
N ILE A 1 -5.08 12.60 -4.93
CA ILE A 1 -4.03 12.59 -3.89
C ILE A 1 -2.72 12.02 -4.46
N TYR A 2 -1.57 12.57 -4.06
CA TYR A 2 -0.23 12.15 -4.49
C TYR A 2 0.81 12.62 -3.47
N ASP A 3 1.89 11.86 -3.28
CA ASP A 3 3.02 12.26 -2.45
C ASP A 3 4.34 11.72 -2.99
N SER A 4 5.36 12.58 -3.06
CA SER A 4 6.71 12.24 -3.52
C SER A 4 7.46 11.27 -2.60
N VAL A 5 7.05 11.13 -1.33
CA VAL A 5 7.62 10.14 -0.41
C VAL A 5 7.52 8.72 -0.97
N MET A 6 6.45 8.42 -1.71
CA MET A 6 6.25 7.12 -2.34
C MET A 6 7.27 6.83 -3.46
N LEU A 7 7.95 7.84 -4.01
CA LEU A 7 9.02 7.65 -5.00
C LEU A 7 10.28 7.04 -4.39
N LYS A 8 10.46 7.13 -3.07
CA LYS A 8 11.67 6.63 -2.38
C LYS A 8 11.70 5.11 -2.23
N HIS A 9 10.56 4.43 -2.40
CA HIS A 9 10.53 2.97 -2.47
C HIS A 9 11.14 2.50 -3.81
N GLN A 10 12.45 2.32 -3.84
CA GLN A 10 13.18 1.84 -5.01
C GLN A 10 14.21 0.81 -4.59
N CYS A 11 14.48 -0.15 -5.47
CA CYS A 11 15.53 -1.13 -5.24
C CYS A 11 16.89 -0.42 -5.14
N SER A 12 17.75 -0.90 -4.23
CA SER A 12 19.11 -0.36 -4.07
C SER A 12 20.03 -0.66 -5.25
N CYS A 13 19.64 -1.56 -6.17
CA CYS A 13 20.43 -1.86 -7.37
C CYS A 13 20.49 -0.68 -8.36
N GLY A 14 19.57 0.29 -8.27
CA GLY A 14 19.52 1.46 -9.14
C GLY A 14 19.02 1.23 -10.57
N ASP A 15 18.70 -0.01 -10.94
CA ASP A 15 18.28 -0.38 -12.30
C ASP A 15 16.76 -0.60 -12.40
N ASN A 16 16.04 0.46 -12.77
CA ASN A 16 14.58 0.41 -12.95
C ASN A 16 14.14 -0.52 -14.09
N SER A 17 15.00 -0.84 -15.06
CA SER A 17 14.62 -1.74 -16.17
C SER A 17 14.34 -3.18 -15.70
N ARG A 18 14.92 -3.56 -14.56
CA ARG A 18 14.71 -4.86 -13.90
C ARG A 18 13.51 -4.88 -12.96
N HIS A 19 12.90 -3.73 -12.69
CA HIS A 19 11.85 -3.57 -11.70
C HIS A 19 10.63 -2.91 -12.33
N PRO A 20 9.66 -3.71 -12.82
CA PRO A 20 8.46 -3.14 -13.45
C PRO A 20 7.66 -2.25 -12.49
N GLU A 21 7.69 -2.52 -11.18
CA GLU A 21 7.17 -1.62 -10.15
C GLU A 21 8.26 -0.63 -9.70
N HIS A 22 8.35 0.51 -10.38
CA HIS A 22 9.31 1.57 -10.05
C HIS A 22 8.66 2.95 -9.92
N ALA A 23 9.41 3.90 -9.36
CA ALA A 23 8.92 5.25 -9.03
C ALA A 23 8.38 6.04 -10.24
N GLY A 24 8.90 5.76 -11.45
CA GLY A 24 8.49 6.40 -12.69
C GLY A 24 7.01 6.20 -13.04
N ARG A 25 6.37 5.15 -12.52
CA ARG A 25 4.94 4.89 -12.73
C ARG A 25 4.06 6.02 -12.21
N ILE A 26 4.19 6.37 -10.93
CA ILE A 26 3.39 7.45 -10.35
C ILE A 26 3.88 8.83 -10.78
N GLN A 27 5.18 8.98 -11.07
CA GLN A 27 5.74 10.24 -11.56
C GLN A 27 5.17 10.59 -12.95
N SER A 28 5.14 9.64 -13.88
CA SER A 28 4.61 9.85 -15.23
C SER A 28 3.10 10.12 -15.24
N ILE A 29 2.32 9.39 -14.43
CA ILE A 29 0.89 9.67 -14.25
C ILE A 29 0.69 11.10 -13.74
N TRP A 30 1.45 11.50 -12.72
CA TRP A 30 1.33 12.82 -12.11
C TRP A 30 1.72 13.95 -13.08
N SER A 31 2.81 13.78 -13.83
CA SER A 31 3.20 14.72 -14.89
C SER A 31 2.14 14.81 -15.97
N ARG A 32 1.56 13.68 -16.40
CA ARG A 32 0.52 13.69 -17.43
C ARG A 32 -0.75 14.42 -16.96
N LEU A 33 -1.15 14.27 -15.70
CA LEU A 33 -2.28 15.02 -15.13
C LEU A 33 -2.01 16.53 -15.08
N GLN A 34 -0.75 16.94 -14.89
CA GLN A 34 -0.33 18.34 -14.95
C GLN A 34 -0.35 18.88 -16.37
N GLU A 35 0.31 18.20 -17.31
CA GLU A 35 0.40 18.60 -18.72
C GLU A 35 -0.98 18.74 -19.37
N ARG A 36 -1.94 17.90 -18.98
CA ARG A 36 -3.32 17.94 -19.48
C ARG A 36 -4.20 18.97 -18.76
N GLY A 37 -3.69 19.72 -17.79
CA GLY A 37 -4.46 20.69 -17.01
C GLY A 37 -5.56 20.08 -16.15
N LEU A 38 -5.54 18.76 -15.93
CA LEU A 38 -6.52 18.07 -15.07
C LEU A 38 -6.21 18.33 -13.60
N ARG A 39 -4.93 18.42 -13.23
CA ARG A 39 -4.51 18.74 -11.86
C ARG A 39 -5.10 20.05 -11.36
N SER A 40 -5.10 21.11 -12.19
CA SER A 40 -5.61 22.44 -11.80
C SER A 40 -7.13 22.47 -11.64
N GLN A 41 -7.84 21.46 -12.13
CA GLN A 41 -9.28 21.29 -11.97
C GLN A 41 -9.63 20.43 -10.75
N CYS A 42 -8.64 19.89 -10.03
CA CYS A 42 -8.83 19.02 -8.89
C CYS A 42 -8.30 19.66 -7.60
N GLU A 43 -8.95 19.35 -6.49
CA GLU A 43 -8.36 19.62 -5.18
C GLU A 43 -7.18 18.68 -4.93
N CYS A 44 -6.00 19.26 -4.68
CA CYS A 44 -4.80 18.49 -4.43
C CYS A 44 -4.62 18.21 -2.93
N LEU A 45 -5.06 17.03 -2.51
CA LEU A 45 -4.80 16.54 -1.16
C LEU A 45 -3.34 16.12 -0.95
N ARG A 46 -2.81 16.38 0.25
CA ARG A 46 -1.54 15.81 0.73
C ARG A 46 -1.78 14.43 1.33
N GLY A 47 -0.86 13.50 1.08
CA GLY A 47 -0.90 12.18 1.69
C GLY A 47 -0.60 12.21 3.18
N ARG A 48 -1.01 11.16 3.89
CA ARG A 48 -0.61 10.89 5.27
C ARG A 48 -0.13 9.46 5.43
N LYS A 49 0.60 9.20 6.51
CA LYS A 49 0.98 7.86 6.93
C LYS A 49 -0.22 7.17 7.58
N ALA A 50 -0.56 5.95 7.16
CA ALA A 50 -1.50 5.11 7.90
C ALA A 50 -0.94 4.78 9.30
N SER A 51 -1.79 4.80 10.33
CA SER A 51 -1.46 4.33 11.67
C SER A 51 -1.27 2.81 11.68
N LEU A 52 -0.63 2.25 12.72
CA LEU A 52 -0.49 0.79 12.79
C LEU A 52 -1.85 0.11 13.02
N GLU A 53 -2.74 0.74 13.78
CA GLU A 53 -4.11 0.28 14.01
C GLU A 53 -4.92 0.22 12.71
N GLU A 54 -4.80 1.23 11.85
CA GLU A 54 -5.46 1.22 10.53
C GLU A 54 -4.99 0.04 9.69
N LEU A 55 -3.69 -0.26 9.69
CA LEU A 55 -3.14 -1.41 8.96
C LEU A 55 -3.60 -2.75 9.57
N GLN A 56 -3.72 -2.82 10.90
CA GLN A 56 -4.17 -4.00 11.63
C GLN A 56 -5.65 -4.34 11.41
N SER A 57 -6.44 -3.43 10.85
CA SER A 57 -7.82 -3.73 10.43
C SER A 57 -7.92 -4.77 9.29
N VAL A 58 -6.81 -5.03 8.60
CA VAL A 58 -6.73 -6.00 7.48
C VAL A 58 -5.59 -7.00 7.65
N HIS A 59 -4.47 -6.59 8.25
CA HIS A 59 -3.26 -7.43 8.34
C HIS A 59 -2.96 -7.83 9.78
N SER A 60 -2.31 -8.99 9.95
CA SER A 60 -1.86 -9.44 11.26
C SER A 60 -0.90 -8.45 11.91
N GLU A 61 -0.91 -8.40 13.25
CA GLU A 61 0.04 -7.58 14.02
C GLU A 61 1.49 -7.82 13.59
N ARG A 62 1.87 -9.10 13.40
CA ARG A 62 3.21 -9.48 12.94
C ARG A 62 3.55 -8.85 11.59
N HIS A 63 2.65 -8.91 10.62
CA HIS A 63 2.84 -8.34 9.28
C HIS A 63 2.98 -6.81 9.34
N VAL A 64 2.14 -6.16 10.14
CA VAL A 64 2.17 -4.71 10.36
C VAL A 64 3.46 -4.26 11.04
N LEU A 65 3.95 -4.99 12.04
CA LEU A 65 5.23 -4.69 12.68
C LEU A 65 6.38 -4.87 11.68
N LEU A 66 6.38 -5.95 10.90
CA LEU A 66 7.44 -6.26 9.96
C LEU A 66 7.54 -5.26 8.80
N TYR A 67 6.42 -4.82 8.23
CA TYR A 67 6.44 -3.92 7.06
C TYR A 67 6.07 -2.48 7.37
N GLY A 68 5.49 -2.20 8.54
CA GLY A 68 4.99 -0.87 8.94
C GLY A 68 5.90 -0.08 9.87
N THR A 69 7.00 -0.68 10.36
CA THR A 69 7.96 -0.03 11.26
C THR A 69 9.37 -0.02 10.67
N ASN A 70 10.23 0.90 11.11
CA ASN A 70 11.66 0.92 10.75
C ASN A 70 12.42 -0.12 11.63
N PRO A 71 13.42 -0.84 11.11
CA PRO A 71 14.33 -1.67 11.91
C PRO A 71 14.77 -1.06 13.26
N LEU A 72 15.12 0.23 13.30
CA LEU A 72 15.54 0.91 14.55
C LEU A 72 14.42 1.01 15.59
N SER A 73 13.17 1.19 15.15
CA SER A 73 12.01 1.12 16.04
C SER A 73 11.67 -0.31 16.48
N ARG A 74 12.06 -1.33 15.70
CA ARG A 74 11.88 -2.75 16.08
C ARG A 74 12.81 -3.17 17.20
N LEU A 75 14.05 -2.65 17.22
CA LEU A 75 15.03 -2.91 18.28
C LEU A 75 14.60 -2.36 19.65
N LYS A 76 13.66 -1.41 19.71
CA LYS A 76 13.09 -0.88 20.96
C LYS A 76 11.90 -1.70 21.47
N LEU A 77 11.33 -2.57 20.63
CA LEU A 77 10.20 -3.44 20.96
C LEU A 77 10.75 -4.78 21.49
N ASP A 78 11.06 -4.80 22.78
CA ASP A 78 11.26 -5.96 23.66
C ASP A 78 12.08 -7.16 23.13
N ASN A 79 13.27 -7.37 23.70
CA ASN A 79 14.34 -8.25 23.20
C ASN A 79 13.94 -9.74 23.00
N GLY A 80 12.89 -10.23 23.66
CA GLY A 80 12.48 -11.64 23.59
C GLY A 80 11.65 -12.02 22.37
N LYS A 81 10.77 -11.13 21.88
CA LYS A 81 9.90 -11.40 20.71
C LYS A 81 10.62 -11.14 19.39
N LEU A 82 11.58 -10.23 19.39
CA LEU A 82 12.29 -9.80 18.20
C LEU A 82 13.30 -10.84 17.68
N ALA A 83 13.95 -11.59 18.58
CA ALA A 83 14.87 -12.66 18.20
C ALA A 83 14.17 -13.74 17.34
N GLY A 84 12.92 -14.09 17.66
CA GLY A 84 12.12 -15.03 16.86
C GLY A 84 11.59 -14.45 15.54
N LEU A 85 11.38 -13.13 15.47
CA LEU A 85 10.94 -12.41 14.25
C LEU A 85 12.08 -12.18 13.26
N LEU A 86 13.29 -11.87 13.74
CA LEU A 86 14.49 -11.65 12.93
C LEU A 86 15.19 -12.96 12.53
N ALA A 87 14.99 -14.06 13.27
CA ALA A 87 15.57 -15.37 12.96
C ALA A 87 14.94 -16.05 11.73
N GLN A 88 13.78 -15.59 11.25
CA GLN A 88 13.19 -16.10 10.02
C GLN A 88 13.72 -15.32 8.82
N ARG A 89 14.26 -16.06 7.84
CA ARG A 89 14.74 -15.60 6.52
C ARG A 89 13.60 -14.92 5.72
N MET A 90 13.18 -13.73 6.12
CA MET A 90 12.04 -13.03 5.52
C MET A 90 12.44 -12.06 4.40
N PHE A 91 13.74 -11.81 4.25
CA PHE A 91 14.29 -11.04 3.14
C PHE A 91 15.21 -11.92 2.32
N VAL A 92 15.15 -11.75 1.01
CA VAL A 92 15.95 -12.46 0.03
C VAL A 92 16.84 -11.49 -0.71
N MET A 93 18.04 -11.94 -1.06
CA MET A 93 18.88 -11.21 -2.01
C MET A 93 18.36 -11.46 -3.42
N LEU A 94 18.06 -10.40 -4.15
CA LEU A 94 17.55 -10.47 -5.50
C LEU A 94 18.70 -10.64 -6.50
N PRO A 95 18.45 -11.21 -7.70
CA PRO A 95 19.48 -11.33 -8.75
C PRO A 95 20.09 -9.99 -9.20
N CYS A 96 19.42 -8.87 -8.94
CA CYS A 96 19.95 -7.53 -9.21
C CYS A 96 20.90 -7.01 -8.11
N GLY A 97 21.16 -7.78 -7.05
CA GLY A 97 21.95 -7.36 -5.89
C GLY A 97 21.17 -6.56 -4.84
N GLY A 98 19.88 -6.31 -5.08
CA GLY A 98 19.00 -5.68 -4.11
C GLY A 98 18.43 -6.66 -3.07
N VAL A 99 17.59 -6.15 -2.18
CA VAL A 99 16.85 -6.93 -1.20
C VAL A 99 15.37 -6.98 -1.61
N GLY A 100 14.69 -8.11 -1.37
CA GLY A 100 13.27 -8.29 -1.56
C GLY A 100 12.63 -9.09 -0.41
N VAL A 101 11.31 -9.08 -0.32
CA VAL A 101 10.53 -9.99 0.55
C VAL A 101 10.12 -11.26 -0.18
N ASP A 102 10.14 -11.20 -1.51
CA ASP A 102 10.03 -12.31 -2.44
C ASP A 102 10.75 -11.90 -3.74
N THR A 103 10.76 -12.78 -4.73
CA THR A 103 11.46 -12.64 -6.03
C THR A 103 11.05 -11.41 -6.85
N ASP A 104 9.83 -10.90 -6.67
CA ASP A 104 9.31 -9.75 -7.41
C ASP A 104 9.10 -8.49 -6.54
N THR A 105 9.11 -8.64 -5.22
CA THR A 105 8.69 -7.59 -4.28
C THR A 105 9.91 -7.03 -3.56
N ILE A 106 10.46 -5.94 -4.10
CA ILE A 106 11.68 -5.30 -3.59
C ILE A 106 11.48 -4.72 -2.19
N TRP A 107 12.53 -4.68 -1.39
CA TRP A 107 12.56 -4.05 -0.08
C TRP A 107 13.75 -3.11 0.06
N ASN A 108 13.46 -1.82 0.05
CA ASN A 108 14.34 -0.78 0.56
C ASN A 108 14.16 -0.61 2.07
N GLU A 109 15.19 -0.89 2.85
CA GLU A 109 15.17 -0.88 4.32
C GLU A 109 14.78 0.48 4.93
N LEU A 110 15.16 1.57 4.27
CA LEU A 110 14.93 2.93 4.76
C LEU A 110 13.58 3.50 4.33
N HIS A 111 13.02 3.02 3.21
CA HIS A 111 11.95 3.75 2.52
C HIS A 111 10.69 2.93 2.25
N SER A 112 10.76 1.61 2.12
CA SER A 112 9.60 0.80 1.70
C SER A 112 8.49 0.84 2.74
N SER A 113 8.84 0.69 4.02
CA SER A 113 7.87 0.79 5.11
C SER A 113 7.14 2.13 5.10
N ASN A 114 7.88 3.21 4.84
CA ASN A 114 7.31 4.55 4.84
C ASN A 114 6.38 4.75 3.65
N ALA A 115 6.82 4.39 2.44
CA ALA A 115 6.04 4.51 1.22
C ALA A 115 4.75 3.67 1.27
N ALA A 116 4.83 2.42 1.71
CA ALA A 116 3.67 1.53 1.83
C ALA A 116 2.60 2.09 2.78
N ARG A 117 3.03 2.68 3.91
CA ARG A 117 2.10 3.35 4.85
C ARG A 117 1.53 4.65 4.30
N TRP A 118 2.29 5.39 3.49
CA TRP A 118 1.80 6.59 2.81
C TRP A 118 0.77 6.25 1.73
N ALA A 119 0.98 5.16 0.98
CA ALA A 119 0.01 4.67 0.00
C ALA A 119 -1.32 4.33 0.68
N ALA A 120 -1.28 3.49 1.73
CA ALA A 120 -2.46 3.11 2.50
C ALA A 120 -3.18 4.34 3.10
N GLY A 121 -2.44 5.21 3.79
CA GLY A 121 -3.03 6.39 4.43
C GLY A 121 -3.61 7.39 3.42
N SER A 122 -3.00 7.52 2.22
CA SER A 122 -3.51 8.39 1.16
C SER A 122 -4.81 7.87 0.56
N VAL A 123 -4.93 6.56 0.34
CA VAL A 123 -6.18 5.95 -0.16
C VAL A 123 -7.28 6.09 0.90
N THR A 124 -6.97 5.79 2.16
CA THR A 124 -7.92 5.96 3.27
C THR A 124 -8.40 7.40 3.38
N ASP A 125 -7.50 8.39 3.42
CA ASP A 125 -7.87 9.80 3.55
C ASP A 125 -8.77 10.30 2.40
N LEU A 126 -8.43 9.95 1.16
CA LEU A 126 -9.25 10.28 0.01
C LEU A 126 -10.64 9.64 0.11
N ALA A 127 -10.71 8.36 0.52
CA ALA A 127 -11.97 7.65 0.67
C ALA A 127 -12.86 8.29 1.75
N PHE A 128 -12.30 8.73 2.87
CA PHE A 128 -13.03 9.46 3.91
C PHE A 128 -13.57 10.79 3.43
N LYS A 129 -12.79 11.57 2.69
CA LYS A 129 -13.24 12.87 2.16
C LYS A 129 -14.38 12.72 1.15
N VAL A 130 -14.32 11.68 0.31
CA VAL A 130 -15.42 11.37 -0.61
C VAL A 130 -16.65 10.87 0.16
N ALA A 131 -16.49 9.94 1.11
CA ALA A 131 -17.59 9.40 1.90
C ALA A 131 -18.28 10.46 2.77
N SER A 132 -17.53 11.43 3.29
CA SER A 132 -18.04 12.57 4.06
C SER A 132 -18.62 13.69 3.19
N ARG A 133 -18.67 13.51 1.85
CA ARG A 133 -19.14 14.51 0.87
C ARG A 133 -18.35 15.81 0.84
N GLU A 134 -17.13 15.83 1.38
CA GLU A 134 -16.19 16.94 1.20
C GLU A 134 -15.69 17.00 -0.25
N LEU A 135 -15.57 15.83 -0.89
CA LEU A 135 -15.22 15.68 -2.30
C LEU A 135 -16.28 14.86 -3.04
N LYS A 136 -16.55 15.21 -4.30
CA LYS A 136 -17.49 14.44 -5.14
C LYS A 136 -16.93 13.08 -5.56
N ASN A 137 -15.64 13.03 -5.88
CA ASN A 137 -14.91 11.83 -6.31
C ASN A 137 -13.42 12.03 -6.03
N GLY A 138 -12.61 11.03 -6.37
CA GLY A 138 -11.18 11.09 -6.12
C GLY A 138 -10.37 10.11 -6.95
N PHE A 139 -9.11 10.46 -7.20
CA PHE A 139 -8.12 9.57 -7.78
C PHE A 139 -6.84 9.59 -6.93
N ALA A 140 -6.39 8.40 -6.51
CA ALA A 140 -5.19 8.22 -5.71
C ALA A 140 -4.03 7.71 -6.58
N VAL A 141 -3.03 8.55 -6.78
CA VAL A 141 -1.80 8.20 -7.51
C VAL A 141 -0.78 7.70 -6.49
N VAL A 142 -0.86 6.42 -6.16
CA VAL A 142 -0.11 5.80 -5.05
C VAL A 142 0.76 4.63 -5.47
N ARG A 143 1.82 4.39 -4.70
CA ARG A 143 2.64 3.18 -4.75
C ARG A 143 3.36 2.95 -3.41
N PRO A 144 3.75 1.71 -3.05
CA PRO A 144 3.53 0.44 -3.76
C PRO A 144 2.03 0.08 -3.90
N PRO A 145 1.65 -0.83 -4.82
CA PRO A 145 0.28 -1.34 -4.92
C PRO A 145 -0.11 -2.14 -3.65
N GLY A 146 -1.38 -2.54 -3.57
CA GLY A 146 -1.90 -3.20 -2.36
C GLY A 146 -2.72 -4.48 -2.56
N HIS A 147 -3.37 -4.68 -3.70
CA HIS A 147 -4.42 -5.70 -3.83
C HIS A 147 -3.95 -7.16 -3.73
N HIS A 148 -2.65 -7.46 -3.93
CA HIS A 148 -2.10 -8.79 -3.71
C HIS A 148 -1.67 -9.05 -2.26
N ALA A 149 -1.64 -8.03 -1.39
CA ALA A 149 -1.23 -8.23 0.00
C ALA A 149 -2.32 -8.95 0.78
N ASP A 150 -2.02 -10.15 1.26
CA ASP A 150 -2.90 -10.94 2.11
C ASP A 150 -2.71 -10.55 3.59
N HIS A 151 -3.53 -11.11 4.48
CA HIS A 151 -3.53 -10.83 5.91
C HIS A 151 -2.14 -10.94 6.57
N SER A 152 -1.30 -11.88 6.11
CA SER A 152 0.03 -12.10 6.69
C SER A 152 1.16 -12.24 5.66
N THR A 153 0.90 -11.91 4.38
CA THR A 153 1.84 -12.17 3.28
C THR A 153 1.95 -10.95 2.37
N ALA A 154 3.19 -10.50 2.13
CA ALA A 154 3.50 -9.51 1.11
C ALA A 154 3.96 -10.23 -0.17
N MET A 155 3.41 -9.88 -1.32
CA MET A 155 3.70 -10.54 -2.61
C MET A 155 3.21 -9.65 -3.76
N GLY A 156 3.67 -9.92 -4.99
CA GLY A 156 3.15 -9.24 -6.18
C GLY A 156 3.26 -7.72 -6.07
N PHE A 157 4.39 -7.23 -5.58
CA PHE A 157 4.72 -5.84 -5.27
C PHE A 157 3.94 -5.21 -4.10
N CYS A 158 3.05 -5.95 -3.45
CA CYS A 158 2.10 -5.42 -2.47
C CYS A 158 2.51 -5.74 -1.03
N PHE A 159 2.51 -4.71 -0.17
CA PHE A 159 2.75 -4.85 1.28
C PHE A 159 1.49 -4.71 2.11
N PHE A 160 0.65 -3.71 1.80
CA PHE A 160 -0.59 -3.45 2.52
C PHE A 160 -1.71 -3.20 1.53
N ASN A 161 -2.85 -3.85 1.75
CA ASN A 161 -4.01 -3.70 0.89
C ASN A 161 -4.72 -2.38 1.18
N SER A 162 -4.24 -1.31 0.53
CA SER A 162 -4.70 0.07 0.74
C SER A 162 -6.21 0.23 0.54
N VAL A 163 -6.80 -0.48 -0.43
CA VAL A 163 -8.24 -0.43 -0.71
C VAL A 163 -9.03 -1.15 0.39
N ALA A 164 -8.60 -2.35 0.79
CA ALA A 164 -9.25 -3.09 1.87
C ALA A 164 -9.17 -2.32 3.20
N ILE A 165 -8.02 -1.71 3.51
CA ILE A 165 -7.83 -0.87 4.71
C ILE A 165 -8.82 0.30 4.69
N ALA A 166 -8.90 1.05 3.58
CA ALA A 166 -9.84 2.16 3.46
C ALA A 166 -11.30 1.70 3.67
N CYS A 167 -11.68 0.55 3.10
CA CYS A 167 -13.02 -0.01 3.28
C CYS A 167 -13.31 -0.36 4.75
N ARG A 168 -12.39 -1.04 5.43
CA ARG A 168 -12.52 -1.38 6.85
C ARG A 168 -12.63 -0.14 7.72
N GLN A 169 -11.81 0.87 7.47
CA GLN A 169 -11.86 2.12 8.21
C GLN A 169 -13.19 2.86 8.02
N LEU A 170 -13.72 2.92 6.79
CA LEU A 170 -15.03 3.51 6.52
C LEU A 170 -16.16 2.74 7.23
N GLN A 171 -16.10 1.41 7.26
CA GLN A 171 -17.07 0.57 7.97
C GLN A 171 -17.01 0.77 9.49
N GLN A 172 -15.81 0.74 10.08
CA GLN A 172 -15.59 0.91 11.52
C GLN A 172 -16.07 2.28 12.01
N GLN A 173 -15.92 3.33 11.21
CA GLN A 173 -16.41 4.67 11.53
C GLN A 173 -17.85 4.93 11.05
N SER A 174 -18.58 3.89 10.67
CA SER A 174 -19.99 3.97 10.22
C SER A 174 -20.23 4.96 9.08
N LYS A 175 -19.23 5.19 8.22
CA LYS A 175 -19.32 6.07 7.04
C LYS A 175 -19.97 5.39 5.84
N ALA A 176 -19.92 4.06 5.78
CA ALA A 176 -20.57 3.26 4.74
C ALA A 176 -20.96 1.88 5.27
N SER A 177 -22.20 1.47 5.05
CA SER A 177 -22.71 0.14 5.42
C SER A 177 -22.50 -0.90 4.31
N LYS A 178 -22.43 -0.46 3.04
CA LYS A 178 -22.15 -1.30 1.87
C LYS A 178 -21.12 -0.61 0.99
N ILE A 179 -20.12 -1.36 0.54
CA ILE A 179 -19.03 -0.87 -0.31
C ILE A 179 -18.88 -1.84 -1.48
N LEU A 180 -18.87 -1.31 -2.70
CA LEU A 180 -18.53 -2.06 -3.91
C LEU A 180 -17.06 -1.81 -4.26
N ILE A 181 -16.30 -2.88 -4.44
CA ILE A 181 -14.92 -2.83 -4.95
C ILE A 181 -14.93 -3.42 -6.35
N VAL A 182 -14.43 -2.65 -7.32
CA VAL A 182 -14.22 -3.10 -8.70
C VAL A 182 -12.71 -3.15 -8.93
N ASP A 183 -12.18 -4.34 -9.20
CA ASP A 183 -10.77 -4.54 -9.55
C ASP A 183 -10.67 -4.94 -11.02
N TRP A 184 -10.12 -4.04 -11.84
CA TRP A 184 -10.04 -4.17 -13.30
C TRP A 184 -8.62 -4.42 -13.81
N VAL A 185 -7.67 -4.72 -12.91
CA VAL A 185 -6.28 -4.95 -13.31
C VAL A 185 -6.11 -6.32 -13.97
N VAL A 186 -5.16 -6.43 -14.90
CA VAL A 186 -4.96 -7.63 -15.74
C VAL A 186 -4.49 -8.85 -14.93
N MET A 187 -3.92 -8.65 -13.74
CA MET A 187 -3.51 -9.75 -12.85
C MET A 187 -4.65 -10.15 -11.90
N ILE A 188 -5.00 -11.43 -11.91
CA ILE A 188 -5.98 -12.03 -11.00
C ILE A 188 -5.32 -12.31 -9.64
N ARG A 189 -5.90 -11.84 -8.53
CA ARG A 189 -6.03 -12.67 -7.32
C ARG A 189 -7.10 -12.19 -6.33
N ILE A 190 -7.88 -13.18 -5.88
CA ILE A 190 -8.74 -13.32 -4.69
C ILE A 190 -8.89 -12.03 -3.87
N ILE A 191 -9.95 -11.26 -4.15
CA ILE A 191 -10.42 -10.26 -3.19
C ILE A 191 -10.91 -11.03 -1.96
N ALA A 192 -10.16 -10.91 -0.88
CA ALA A 192 -10.39 -11.49 0.44
C ALA A 192 -11.84 -11.96 0.72
N ASP A 193 -12.01 -13.29 0.81
CA ASP A 193 -13.20 -13.97 1.34
C ASP A 193 -13.52 -13.59 2.81
N ASN A 194 -12.77 -12.66 3.42
CA ASN A 194 -12.92 -12.23 4.81
C ASN A 194 -13.67 -10.89 4.99
N ILE A 195 -14.12 -10.22 3.92
CA ILE A 195 -15.14 -9.17 4.07
C ILE A 195 -16.49 -9.92 4.05
N SER A 196 -17.16 -10.02 5.20
CA SER A 196 -18.34 -10.86 5.49
C SER A 196 -19.63 -10.52 4.71
N THR A 197 -19.51 -10.13 3.45
CA THR A 197 -20.60 -9.90 2.49
C THR A 197 -20.15 -10.44 1.14
N PRO A 198 -20.95 -11.28 0.45
CA PRO A 198 -20.58 -11.84 -0.84
C PRO A 198 -20.34 -10.69 -1.84
N LEU A 199 -19.07 -10.52 -2.23
CA LEU A 199 -18.68 -9.61 -3.30
C LEU A 199 -19.16 -10.24 -4.63
N ILE A 200 -20.20 -9.65 -5.20
CA ILE A 200 -20.63 -9.97 -6.57
C ILE A 200 -19.51 -9.52 -7.50
N THR A 201 -18.76 -10.47 -8.04
CA THR A 201 -17.83 -10.23 -9.15
C THR A 201 -18.61 -10.42 -10.45
N SER A 202 -18.83 -9.34 -11.21
CA SER A 202 -19.36 -9.45 -12.57
C SER A 202 -18.22 -9.89 -13.49
N ARG A 203 -18.28 -11.13 -13.98
CA ARG A 203 -17.43 -11.62 -15.07
C ARG A 203 -17.91 -11.00 -16.38
N HIS A 204 -17.02 -10.33 -17.11
CA HIS A 204 -17.12 -10.15 -18.56
C HIS A 204 -15.87 -10.77 -19.19
#